data_AF-A0A2M9PEZ5-F1
#
_entry.id   AF-A0A2M9PEZ5-F1
#
_cell.length_a   1.000
_cell.length_b   1.000
_cell.length_c   1.000
_cell.angle_alpha   90.00
_cell.angle_beta   90.00
_cell.angle_gamma   90.00
#
_symmetry.space_group_name_H-M   'P 1'
#
loop_
_entity.id
_entity.type
_entity.pdbx_description
1 polymer ?
#
loop_
_entity_poly.entity_id
_entity_poly.type
_entity_poly.pdbx_seq_one_letter_code
_entity_poly.pdbx_strand_id
1 'polypeptide(L)'
;PADAIRLAHDGRLVDLRLVSIADAEARGIEAVRQDRATYDLPPGDPRAASLTRAVVFGAPDVALMDLPQLTEDQPAHRPLVAAHAVPWPGEMAVFRSPSTDGFELLTTFGSRARIGALVLDFYAGPTSRFDLGNALVVDLLTGTLESVTDLTLFGGANALAIESAPGTWEMVQAGAAELLAPGRYRLTRLLRGQRGSEGAIRNPAPAGARVVMLDTALASLPIAEADLGIPWNWRIGPASRPVSDETYVAQTFAPAGVGLRPFSVAHVEQPWRRPRTPGDLTIQWTRRSRALAADNWGGLEVPLAEELEAYEVEVLDGATVKRVLSTATTSAVYTSAQQTADWGAPLGPGDTLDIRIFQLSALVGRSAPKTVTLIL
;
A
#
# COMPACT_ATOMS: atom_id res chain seq x y z
N PRO A 1 54.51 -55.85 -25.89
CA PRO A 1 53.48 -55.99 -26.95
C PRO A 1 52.08 -56.01 -26.33
N ALA A 2 51.18 -55.13 -26.79
CA ALA A 2 49.79 -55.05 -26.31
C ALA A 2 48.77 -55.18 -27.45
N ASP A 3 49.24 -55.64 -28.62
CA ASP A 3 48.42 -55.75 -29.81
C ASP A 3 47.34 -56.82 -29.64
N ALA A 4 46.19 -56.57 -30.25
CA ALA A 4 45.09 -57.53 -30.34
C ALA A 4 45.21 -58.28 -31.67
N ILE A 5 45.15 -59.61 -31.60
CA ILE A 5 45.19 -60.50 -32.75
C ILE A 5 43.94 -61.39 -32.77
N ARG A 6 43.58 -61.87 -33.97
CA ARG A 6 42.59 -62.94 -34.12
C ARG A 6 43.27 -64.26 -34.39
N LEU A 7 43.00 -65.24 -33.53
CA LEU A 7 43.41 -66.62 -33.75
C LEU A 7 42.24 -67.39 -34.38
N ALA A 8 42.48 -68.01 -35.53
CA ALA A 8 41.55 -68.94 -36.16
C ALA A 8 41.89 -70.38 -35.75
N HIS A 9 40.98 -71.08 -35.08
CA HIS A 9 41.15 -72.47 -34.68
C HIS A 9 39.80 -73.18 -34.62
N ASP A 10 39.72 -74.42 -35.14
CA ASP A 10 38.50 -75.24 -35.17
C ASP A 10 37.24 -74.51 -35.66
N GLY A 11 37.38 -73.72 -36.74
CA GLY A 11 36.28 -72.96 -37.34
C GLY A 11 35.80 -71.76 -36.51
N ARG A 12 36.51 -71.40 -35.43
CA ARG A 12 36.20 -70.25 -34.57
C ARG A 12 37.30 -69.20 -34.65
N LEU A 13 36.90 -67.95 -34.59
CA LEU A 13 37.80 -66.80 -34.43
C LEU A 13 37.76 -66.35 -32.97
N VAL A 14 38.92 -66.24 -32.34
CA VAL A 14 39.06 -65.78 -30.96
C VAL A 14 39.95 -64.54 -30.93
N ASP A 15 39.44 -63.45 -30.36
CA ASP A 15 40.21 -62.24 -30.12
C ASP A 15 41.10 -62.43 -28.87
N LEU A 16 42.41 -62.27 -29.06
CA LEU A 16 43.43 -62.42 -28.03
C LEU A 16 44.28 -61.14 -27.98
N ARG A 17 44.61 -60.68 -26.77
CA ARG A 17 45.61 -59.62 -26.56
C ARG A 17 46.93 -60.25 -26.15
N LEU A 18 48.00 -59.86 -26.83
CA LEU A 18 49.35 -60.30 -26.50
C LEU A 18 49.77 -59.76 -25.13
N VAL A 19 50.37 -60.62 -24.32
CA VAL A 19 50.89 -60.28 -22.98
C VAL A 19 52.41 -60.30 -23.00
N SER A 20 53.00 -61.37 -23.52
CA SER A 20 54.45 -61.52 -23.62
C SER A 20 54.81 -62.23 -24.94
N ILE A 21 56.00 -61.91 -25.46
CA ILE A 21 56.59 -62.59 -26.62
C ILE A 21 58.03 -62.92 -26.23
N ALA A 22 58.43 -64.17 -26.45
CA ALA A 22 59.80 -64.63 -26.28
C ALA A 22 60.29 -65.23 -27.60
N ASP A 23 61.39 -64.71 -28.13
CA ASP A 23 62.00 -65.19 -29.36
C ASP A 23 63.24 -66.05 -29.04
N ALA A 24 63.19 -67.32 -29.46
CA ALA A 24 64.33 -68.25 -29.44
C ALA A 24 64.38 -68.98 -30.81
N GLU A 25 64.57 -70.30 -30.85
CA GLU A 25 64.46 -71.08 -32.10
C GLU A 25 63.03 -71.04 -32.70
N ALA A 26 62.02 -70.73 -31.88
CA ALA A 26 60.67 -70.37 -32.29
C ALA A 26 60.16 -69.17 -31.46
N ARG A 27 59.14 -68.47 -31.97
CA ARG A 27 58.47 -67.37 -31.26
C ARG A 27 57.38 -67.91 -30.33
N GLY A 28 57.64 -67.89 -29.03
CA GLY A 28 56.65 -68.16 -27.99
C GLY A 28 55.80 -66.93 -27.71
N ILE A 29 54.47 -67.11 -27.60
CA ILE A 29 53.52 -66.02 -27.37
C ILE A 29 52.59 -66.41 -26.22
N GLU A 30 52.54 -65.57 -25.19
CA GLU A 30 51.47 -65.64 -24.18
C GLU A 30 50.42 -64.57 -24.52
N ALA A 31 49.16 -64.99 -24.59
CA ALA A 31 48.05 -64.10 -24.89
C ALA A 31 46.85 -64.42 -23.99
N VAL A 32 46.07 -63.39 -23.68
CA VAL A 32 44.83 -63.52 -22.91
C VAL A 32 43.65 -63.20 -23.80
N ARG A 33 42.55 -63.92 -23.61
CA ARG A 33 41.30 -63.63 -24.33
C ARG A 33 40.76 -62.27 -23.93
N GLN A 34 40.45 -61.43 -24.90
CA GLN A 34 39.83 -60.13 -24.68
C GLN A 34 38.48 -60.10 -25.40
N ASP A 35 37.42 -59.85 -24.63
CA ASP A 35 36.09 -59.64 -25.19
C ASP A 35 35.82 -58.14 -25.34
N ARG A 36 35.78 -57.69 -26.60
CA ARG A 36 35.57 -56.27 -26.92
C ARG A 36 34.16 -55.79 -26.56
N ALA A 37 33.18 -56.71 -26.53
CA ALA A 37 31.79 -56.38 -26.18
C ALA A 37 31.61 -56.04 -24.69
N THR A 38 32.58 -56.35 -23.82
CA THR A 38 32.49 -56.03 -22.38
C THR A 38 32.91 -54.58 -22.07
N TYR A 39 33.61 -53.89 -22.97
CA TYR A 39 34.12 -52.52 -22.74
C TYR A 39 33.31 -51.42 -23.44
N ASP A 40 32.40 -51.77 -24.34
CA ASP A 40 31.47 -50.82 -24.96
C ASP A 40 30.21 -50.69 -24.09
N LEU A 41 30.31 -49.98 -22.96
CA LEU A 41 29.12 -49.42 -22.32
C LEU A 41 28.59 -48.31 -23.24
N PRO A 42 27.33 -48.37 -23.71
CA PRO A 42 26.76 -47.26 -24.46
C PRO A 42 26.82 -45.99 -23.60
N PRO A 43 27.12 -44.81 -24.16
CA PRO A 43 27.01 -43.57 -23.43
C PRO A 43 25.57 -43.48 -22.89
N GLY A 44 25.42 -43.28 -21.59
CA GLY A 44 24.10 -43.11 -20.97
C GLY A 44 23.33 -42.00 -21.65
N ASP A 45 21.99 -42.07 -21.61
CA ASP A 45 21.14 -41.09 -22.31
C ASP A 45 21.58 -39.66 -21.96
N PRO A 46 21.82 -38.80 -22.97
CA PRO A 46 22.19 -37.42 -22.71
C PRO A 46 21.06 -36.77 -21.91
N ARG A 47 21.42 -36.20 -20.75
CA ARG A 47 20.49 -35.42 -19.94
C ARG A 47 19.94 -34.30 -20.80
N ALA A 48 18.62 -34.26 -20.99
CA ALA A 48 17.98 -33.19 -21.75
C ALA A 48 18.34 -31.84 -21.11
N ALA A 49 19.16 -31.05 -21.81
CA ALA A 49 19.43 -29.67 -21.41
C ALA A 49 18.21 -28.84 -21.79
N SER A 50 17.34 -28.53 -20.82
CA SER A 50 16.34 -27.50 -21.03
C SER A 50 17.05 -26.15 -21.05
N LEU A 51 17.05 -25.45 -22.18
CA LEU A 51 17.40 -24.04 -22.20
C LEU A 51 16.42 -23.32 -21.25
N THR A 52 16.94 -22.70 -20.20
CA THR A 52 16.15 -21.87 -19.31
C THR A 52 15.56 -20.74 -20.16
N ARG A 53 14.27 -20.82 -20.47
CA ARG A 53 13.59 -19.75 -21.22
C ARG A 53 13.74 -18.48 -20.39
N ALA A 54 14.31 -17.44 -20.99
CA ALA A 54 14.43 -16.14 -20.34
C ALA A 54 13.04 -15.70 -19.90
N VAL A 55 12.88 -15.47 -18.59
CA VAL A 55 11.63 -14.97 -18.03
C VAL A 55 11.46 -13.54 -18.53
N VAL A 56 10.40 -13.31 -19.31
CA VAL A 56 10.02 -11.97 -19.74
C VAL A 56 9.14 -11.38 -18.66
N PHE A 57 9.59 -10.30 -18.03
CA PHE A 57 8.78 -9.53 -17.10
C PHE A 57 7.93 -8.54 -17.91
N GLY A 58 6.65 -8.43 -17.58
CA GLY A 58 5.83 -7.30 -18.01
C GLY A 58 6.03 -6.11 -17.05
N ALA A 59 5.53 -4.94 -17.45
CA ALA A 59 5.45 -3.79 -16.54
C ALA A 59 4.56 -4.13 -15.32
N PRO A 60 5.03 -3.89 -14.07
CA PRO A 60 4.23 -4.15 -12.87
C PRO A 60 3.01 -3.22 -12.75
N ASP A 61 1.94 -3.68 -12.09
CA ASP A 61 0.93 -2.77 -11.54
C ASP A 61 1.49 -2.16 -10.25
N VAL A 62 1.56 -0.83 -10.19
CA VAL A 62 2.19 -0.09 -9.11
C VAL A 62 1.23 0.96 -8.57
N ALA A 63 1.15 1.06 -7.24
CA ALA A 63 0.44 2.12 -6.54
C ALA A 63 1.41 2.85 -5.59
N LEU A 64 1.52 4.17 -5.75
CA LEU A 64 2.16 5.05 -4.78
C LEU A 64 1.05 5.66 -3.92
N MET A 65 1.13 5.44 -2.61
CA MET A 65 0.04 5.73 -1.68
C MET A 65 0.55 6.63 -0.56
N ASP A 66 0.07 7.87 -0.54
CA ASP A 66 0.27 8.76 0.59
C ASP A 66 -0.87 8.55 1.59
N LEU A 67 -0.60 7.72 2.60
CA LEU A 67 -1.59 7.24 3.55
C LEU A 67 -1.35 7.86 4.94
N PRO A 68 -2.38 7.88 5.81
CA PRO A 68 -2.16 8.01 7.24
C PRO A 68 -1.11 6.99 7.73
N GLN A 69 -0.34 7.37 8.76
CA GLN A 69 0.64 6.46 9.36
C GLN A 69 -0.04 5.16 9.75
N LEU A 70 0.53 4.01 9.39
CA LEU A 70 -0.03 2.68 9.68
C LEU A 70 0.57 2.06 10.95
N THR A 71 1.89 2.20 11.09
CA THR A 71 2.70 1.55 12.13
C THR A 71 3.73 2.52 12.71
N GLU A 72 4.25 2.21 13.91
CA GLU A 72 5.19 3.09 14.62
C GLU A 72 6.59 3.11 13.99
N ASP A 73 6.99 2.03 13.32
CA ASP A 73 8.30 1.89 12.66
C ASP A 73 8.40 2.70 11.36
N GLN A 74 7.26 3.19 10.85
CA GLN A 74 7.20 4.04 9.68
C GLN A 74 7.01 5.52 10.09
N PRO A 75 7.93 6.43 9.71
CA PRO A 75 7.70 7.87 9.82
C PRO A 75 6.44 8.31 9.06
N ALA A 76 5.60 9.11 9.72
CA ALA A 76 4.26 9.45 9.25
C ALA A 76 4.20 10.21 7.91
N HIS A 77 5.28 10.87 7.50
CA HIS A 77 5.35 11.59 6.22
C HIS A 77 5.69 10.71 5.02
N ARG A 78 6.14 9.46 5.25
CA ARG A 78 6.64 8.60 4.18
C ARG A 78 5.52 7.84 3.50
N PRO A 79 5.31 8.01 2.18
CA PRO A 79 4.35 7.22 1.43
C PRO A 79 4.73 5.74 1.38
N LEU A 80 3.77 4.92 0.97
CA LEU A 80 3.92 3.49 0.73
C LEU A 80 3.87 3.19 -0.76
N VAL A 81 4.59 2.15 -1.19
CA VAL A 81 4.48 1.58 -2.53
C VAL A 81 3.96 0.15 -2.45
N ALA A 82 3.01 -0.15 -3.33
CA ALA A 82 2.55 -1.50 -3.62
C ALA A 82 2.92 -1.84 -5.06
N ALA A 83 3.43 -3.05 -5.30
CA ALA A 83 3.66 -3.53 -6.65
C ALA A 83 3.21 -4.97 -6.83
N HIS A 84 2.74 -5.26 -8.04
CA HIS A 84 2.27 -6.57 -8.44
C HIS A 84 2.73 -6.89 -9.87
N ALA A 85 3.34 -8.06 -10.06
CA ALA A 85 3.74 -8.54 -11.38
C ALA A 85 3.58 -10.07 -11.48
N VAL A 86 3.32 -10.55 -12.69
CA VAL A 86 3.30 -11.98 -13.04
C VAL A 86 4.17 -12.18 -14.29
N PRO A 87 5.29 -12.93 -14.20
CA PRO A 87 5.88 -13.49 -12.99
C PRO A 87 6.46 -12.40 -12.06
N TRP A 88 6.58 -12.72 -10.76
CA TRP A 88 7.24 -11.82 -9.80
C TRP A 88 8.77 -11.85 -10.01
N PRO A 89 9.46 -10.70 -10.13
CA PRO A 89 10.89 -10.66 -10.40
C PRO A 89 11.79 -10.99 -9.20
N GLY A 90 11.19 -11.33 -8.04
CA GLY A 90 11.91 -11.55 -6.79
C GLY A 90 12.10 -10.25 -6.01
N GLU A 91 12.64 -9.22 -6.67
CA GLU A 91 12.87 -7.90 -6.07
C GLU A 91 12.47 -6.77 -7.04
N MET A 92 11.77 -5.78 -6.51
CA MET A 92 11.43 -4.52 -7.18
C MET A 92 12.36 -3.42 -6.70
N ALA A 93 12.77 -2.54 -7.61
CA ALA A 93 13.52 -1.34 -7.30
C ALA A 93 12.67 -0.09 -7.57
N VAL A 94 12.78 0.90 -6.70
CA VAL A 94 12.13 2.20 -6.82
C VAL A 94 13.19 3.26 -7.00
N PHE A 95 13.12 3.94 -8.13
CA PHE A 95 13.97 5.07 -8.45
C PHE A 95 13.15 6.35 -8.49
N ARG A 96 13.82 7.47 -8.19
CA ARG A 96 13.25 8.81 -8.38
C ARG A 96 14.24 9.77 -9.04
N SER A 97 13.74 10.79 -9.70
CA SER A 97 14.52 11.89 -10.29
C SER A 97 13.71 13.19 -10.31
N PRO A 98 14.36 14.36 -10.13
CA PRO A 98 13.67 15.65 -10.32
C PRO A 98 13.43 15.96 -11.82
N SER A 99 14.07 15.20 -12.72
CA SER A 99 13.95 15.30 -14.18
C SER A 99 13.59 13.94 -14.80
N THR A 100 13.73 13.79 -16.11
CA THR A 100 13.49 12.54 -16.84
C THR A 100 14.73 11.65 -17.00
N ASP A 101 15.84 12.02 -16.36
CA ASP A 101 17.15 11.37 -16.38
C ASP A 101 17.80 11.43 -14.98
N GLY A 102 18.98 10.86 -14.76
CA GLY A 102 19.65 10.92 -13.45
C GLY A 102 18.87 10.25 -12.31
N PHE A 103 18.20 9.13 -12.60
CA PHE A 103 17.42 8.38 -11.61
C PHE A 103 18.29 7.79 -10.50
N GLU A 104 17.97 8.12 -9.26
CA GLU A 104 18.61 7.59 -8.05
C GLU A 104 17.77 6.46 -7.46
N LEU A 105 18.44 5.38 -7.04
CA LEU A 105 17.79 4.28 -6.33
C LEU A 105 17.38 4.72 -4.93
N LEU A 106 16.08 4.69 -4.65
CA LEU A 106 15.54 5.09 -3.36
C LEU A 106 15.40 3.90 -2.41
N THR A 107 14.87 2.78 -2.90
CA THR A 107 14.68 1.55 -2.11
C THR A 107 14.44 0.33 -3.01
N THR A 108 14.56 -0.86 -2.42
CA THR A 108 14.14 -2.13 -3.03
C THR A 108 13.24 -2.91 -2.08
N PHE A 109 12.40 -3.79 -2.63
CA PHE A 109 11.52 -4.64 -1.84
C PHE A 109 11.19 -5.96 -2.55
N GLY A 110 11.07 -7.04 -1.76
CA GLY A 110 10.89 -8.40 -2.28
C GLY A 110 9.46 -8.93 -2.29
N SER A 111 8.52 -8.23 -1.63
CA SER A 111 7.16 -8.71 -1.43
C SER A 111 6.21 -8.25 -2.54
N ARG A 112 5.36 -9.17 -3.01
CA ARG A 112 4.28 -8.87 -3.96
C ARG A 112 3.03 -8.44 -3.20
N ALA A 113 2.53 -7.25 -3.50
CA ALA A 113 1.33 -6.71 -2.85
C ALA A 113 0.05 -7.36 -3.40
N ARG A 114 -0.99 -7.42 -2.55
CA ARG A 114 -2.34 -7.79 -2.95
C ARG A 114 -3.06 -6.54 -3.45
N ILE A 115 -3.06 -6.36 -4.77
CA ILE A 115 -3.72 -5.27 -5.48
C ILE A 115 -4.96 -5.82 -6.19
N GLY A 116 -5.98 -4.98 -6.34
CA GLY A 116 -7.22 -5.29 -7.00
C GLY A 116 -7.96 -4.05 -7.46
N ALA A 117 -9.22 -4.23 -7.83
CA ALA A 117 -10.12 -3.15 -8.22
C ALA A 117 -11.55 -3.39 -7.73
N LEU A 118 -12.31 -2.30 -7.56
CA LEU A 118 -13.75 -2.37 -7.31
C LEU A 118 -14.47 -2.94 -8.52
N VAL A 119 -15.40 -3.87 -8.29
CA VAL A 119 -16.26 -4.44 -9.33
C VAL A 119 -17.50 -3.58 -9.55
N LEU A 120 -17.99 -2.93 -8.49
CA LEU A 120 -19.18 -2.09 -8.49
C LEU A 120 -18.88 -0.75 -7.81
N ASP A 121 -19.69 0.25 -8.13
CA ASP A 121 -19.68 1.53 -7.42
C ASP A 121 -19.88 1.31 -5.91
N PHE A 122 -19.06 2.00 -5.12
CA PHE A 122 -19.07 1.91 -3.67
C PHE A 122 -19.52 3.23 -3.07
N TYR A 123 -20.71 3.24 -2.48
CA TYR A 123 -21.37 4.46 -2.00
C TYR A 123 -20.87 4.88 -0.61
N ALA A 124 -21.21 6.11 -0.24
CA ALA A 124 -20.90 6.63 1.07
C ALA A 124 -21.55 5.77 2.18
N GLY A 125 -20.81 5.61 3.27
CA GLY A 125 -21.24 4.86 4.45
C GLY A 125 -21.04 5.67 5.72
N PRO A 126 -21.59 5.20 6.85
CA PRO A 126 -21.38 5.86 8.13
C PRO A 126 -19.92 5.75 8.58
N THR A 127 -19.44 6.76 9.29
CA THR A 127 -18.17 6.73 10.02
C THR A 127 -18.41 6.42 11.50
N SER A 128 -17.36 5.99 12.20
CA SER A 128 -17.37 5.70 13.65
C SER A 128 -18.35 4.62 14.11
N ARG A 129 -18.86 3.80 13.18
CA ARG A 129 -19.70 2.62 13.44
C ARG A 129 -19.54 1.65 12.27
N PHE A 130 -20.03 0.43 12.44
CA PHE A 130 -20.11 -0.51 11.33
C PHE A 130 -21.05 -0.02 10.24
N ASP A 131 -20.56 -0.05 9.01
CA ASP A 131 -21.37 0.00 7.80
C ASP A 131 -21.88 -1.42 7.50
N LEU A 132 -23.18 -1.61 7.75
CA LEU A 132 -23.91 -2.84 7.48
C LEU A 132 -24.82 -2.72 6.25
N GLY A 133 -24.87 -1.54 5.62
CA GLY A 133 -25.73 -1.25 4.48
C GLY A 133 -25.02 -1.44 3.14
N ASN A 134 -23.73 -1.10 3.09
CA ASN A 134 -22.92 -1.28 1.88
C ASN A 134 -22.22 -2.65 1.86
N ALA A 135 -21.98 -3.13 0.64
CA ALA A 135 -21.13 -4.28 0.37
C ALA A 135 -20.07 -3.88 -0.65
N LEU A 136 -18.81 -4.10 -0.32
CA LEU A 136 -17.67 -3.79 -1.16
C LEU A 136 -17.32 -5.04 -2.00
N VAL A 137 -17.47 -4.97 -3.32
CA VAL A 137 -17.14 -6.10 -4.20
C VAL A 137 -15.82 -5.80 -4.90
N VAL A 138 -14.82 -6.67 -4.69
CA VAL A 138 -13.45 -6.48 -5.18
C VAL A 138 -12.98 -7.66 -5.99
N ASP A 139 -12.21 -7.40 -7.06
CA ASP A 139 -11.40 -8.38 -7.76
C ASP A 139 -9.94 -8.20 -7.34
N LEU A 140 -9.32 -9.23 -6.77
CA LEU A 140 -7.91 -9.27 -6.41
C LEU A 140 -7.09 -10.00 -7.47
N LEU A 141 -5.92 -9.44 -7.79
CA LEU A 141 -4.97 -10.05 -8.73
C LEU A 141 -4.25 -11.27 -8.14
N THR A 142 -4.13 -11.33 -6.80
CA THR A 142 -3.47 -12.42 -6.09
C THR A 142 -3.93 -12.50 -4.63
N GLY A 143 -3.74 -13.67 -4.02
CA GLY A 143 -4.03 -13.92 -2.61
C GLY A 143 -5.50 -14.21 -2.34
N THR A 144 -5.79 -14.39 -1.06
CA THR A 144 -7.14 -14.68 -0.56
C THR A 144 -7.52 -13.71 0.56
N LEU A 145 -8.82 -13.55 0.77
CA LEU A 145 -9.39 -12.83 1.90
C LEU A 145 -10.24 -13.79 2.71
N GLU A 146 -10.23 -13.60 4.02
CA GLU A 146 -11.02 -14.39 4.96
C GLU A 146 -11.75 -13.47 5.93
N SER A 147 -12.86 -13.97 6.48
CA SER A 147 -13.59 -13.26 7.52
C SER A 147 -12.77 -13.26 8.81
N VAL A 148 -12.83 -12.17 9.56
CA VAL A 148 -12.08 -11.97 10.80
C VAL A 148 -13.03 -11.64 11.93
N THR A 149 -12.63 -11.98 13.16
CA THR A 149 -13.39 -11.59 14.36
C THR A 149 -13.35 -10.07 14.56
N ASP A 150 -14.31 -9.52 15.30
CA ASP A 150 -14.30 -8.11 15.67
C ASP A 150 -13.02 -7.71 16.42
N LEU A 151 -12.49 -8.58 17.29
CA LEU A 151 -11.26 -8.31 18.04
C LEU A 151 -10.06 -8.10 17.09
N THR A 152 -9.88 -9.02 16.14
CA THR A 152 -8.79 -8.93 15.15
C THR A 152 -9.02 -7.78 14.17
N LEU A 153 -10.26 -7.48 13.83
CA LEU A 153 -10.63 -6.32 13.02
C LEU A 153 -10.23 -5.02 13.72
N PHE A 154 -10.59 -4.85 15.01
CA PHE A 154 -10.17 -3.68 15.78
C PHE A 154 -8.65 -3.61 15.99
N GLY A 155 -7.96 -4.76 15.94
CA GLY A 155 -6.50 -4.84 15.88
C GLY A 155 -5.88 -4.44 14.53
N GLY A 156 -6.67 -4.04 13.53
CA GLY A 156 -6.18 -3.60 12.21
C GLY A 156 -6.24 -4.66 11.10
N ALA A 157 -6.78 -5.85 11.36
CA ALA A 157 -6.91 -6.88 10.32
C ALA A 157 -7.83 -6.43 9.18
N ASN A 158 -7.66 -7.05 8.00
CA ASN A 158 -8.45 -6.79 6.79
C ASN A 158 -8.53 -5.30 6.40
N ALA A 159 -7.45 -4.55 6.60
CA ALA A 159 -7.38 -3.15 6.19
C ALA A 159 -7.05 -3.02 4.70
N LEU A 160 -7.83 -2.22 3.98
CA LEU A 160 -7.70 -1.91 2.56
C LEU A 160 -7.57 -0.40 2.39
N ALA A 161 -6.82 0.03 1.39
CA ALA A 161 -6.89 1.39 0.84
C ALA A 161 -7.63 1.35 -0.50
N ILE A 162 -8.62 2.21 -0.65
CA ILE A 162 -9.41 2.37 -1.88
C ILE A 162 -9.09 3.73 -2.49
N GLU A 163 -8.62 3.75 -3.73
CA GLU A 163 -8.35 4.98 -4.47
C GLU A 163 -9.65 5.60 -4.97
N SER A 164 -10.36 6.26 -4.05
CA SER A 164 -11.68 6.87 -4.28
C SER A 164 -11.69 7.95 -5.37
N ALA A 165 -10.53 8.58 -5.60
CA ALA A 165 -10.19 9.48 -6.68
C ALA A 165 -8.66 9.46 -6.86
N PRO A 166 -8.09 9.93 -7.98
CA PRO A 166 -6.64 9.91 -8.19
C PRO A 166 -5.86 10.50 -7.00
N GLY A 167 -5.01 9.68 -6.38
CA GLY A 167 -4.21 10.05 -5.19
C GLY A 167 -5.00 10.24 -3.88
N THR A 168 -6.31 10.00 -3.85
CA THR A 168 -7.16 10.14 -2.67
C THR A 168 -7.61 8.77 -2.16
N TRP A 169 -7.08 8.38 -1.01
CA TRP A 169 -7.24 7.04 -0.46
C TRP A 169 -8.21 7.00 0.72
N GLU A 170 -9.29 6.22 0.61
CA GLU A 170 -10.12 5.85 1.75
C GLU A 170 -9.55 4.59 2.40
N MET A 171 -9.37 4.62 3.73
CA MET A 171 -9.03 3.43 4.49
C MET A 171 -10.29 2.72 4.97
N VAL A 172 -10.42 1.45 4.61
CA VAL A 172 -11.56 0.60 4.94
C VAL A 172 -11.08 -0.66 5.63
N GLN A 173 -11.81 -1.18 6.59
CA GLN A 173 -11.63 -2.54 7.08
C GLN A 173 -12.89 -3.36 6.88
N ALA A 174 -12.75 -4.67 6.65
CA ALA A 174 -13.89 -5.56 6.45
C ALA A 174 -13.88 -6.75 7.42
N GLY A 175 -14.95 -6.92 8.20
CA GLY A 175 -15.10 -8.04 9.10
C GLY A 175 -15.47 -9.35 8.40
N ALA A 176 -16.31 -9.28 7.36
CA ALA A 176 -16.78 -10.46 6.64
C ALA A 176 -16.31 -10.44 5.19
N ALA A 177 -15.79 -11.58 4.73
CA ALA A 177 -15.36 -11.82 3.35
C ALA A 177 -16.01 -13.10 2.79
N GLU A 178 -16.79 -12.94 1.73
CA GLU A 178 -17.45 -14.01 0.98
C GLU A 178 -16.79 -14.13 -0.40
N LEU A 179 -16.28 -15.32 -0.75
CA LEU A 179 -15.73 -15.59 -2.08
C LEU A 179 -16.89 -15.79 -3.07
N LEU A 180 -17.02 -14.91 -4.06
CA LEU A 180 -18.05 -14.99 -5.10
C LEU A 180 -17.59 -15.77 -6.33
N ALA A 181 -16.31 -15.61 -6.70
CA ALA A 181 -15.64 -16.27 -7.82
C ALA A 181 -14.12 -16.25 -7.57
N PRO A 182 -13.29 -16.99 -8.33
CA PRO A 182 -11.84 -16.93 -8.18
C PRO A 182 -11.32 -15.48 -8.21
N GLY A 183 -10.69 -15.03 -7.12
CA GLY A 183 -10.19 -13.65 -6.96
C GLY A 183 -11.25 -12.59 -6.66
N ARG A 184 -12.54 -12.92 -6.72
CA ARG A 184 -13.65 -11.98 -6.48
C ARG A 184 -14.28 -12.19 -5.10
N TYR A 185 -14.30 -11.14 -4.30
CA TYR A 185 -14.85 -11.17 -2.94
C TYR A 185 -15.92 -10.12 -2.76
N ARG A 186 -16.96 -10.48 -2.00
CA ARG A 186 -17.86 -9.53 -1.36
C ARG A 186 -17.44 -9.32 0.08
N LEU A 187 -17.16 -8.08 0.43
CA LEU A 187 -16.75 -7.66 1.76
C LEU A 187 -17.90 -6.87 2.42
N THR A 188 -18.23 -7.23 3.66
CA THR A 188 -19.31 -6.59 4.44
C THR A 188 -18.86 -6.37 5.89
N ARG A 189 -19.72 -5.72 6.68
CA ARG A 189 -19.40 -5.31 8.06
C ARG A 189 -18.17 -4.40 8.05
N LEU A 190 -18.29 -3.27 7.38
CA LEU A 190 -17.17 -2.41 7.04
C LEU A 190 -16.93 -1.36 8.14
N LEU A 191 -15.67 -1.03 8.39
CA LEU A 191 -15.27 0.18 9.10
C LEU A 191 -14.75 1.17 8.05
N ARG A 192 -15.39 2.33 7.96
CA ARG A 192 -15.15 3.34 6.90
C ARG A 192 -14.25 4.46 7.39
N GLY A 193 -13.56 5.13 6.47
CA GLY A 193 -12.80 6.36 6.75
C GLY A 193 -11.79 6.24 7.90
N GLN A 194 -11.15 5.07 8.06
CA GLN A 194 -10.25 4.81 9.18
C GLN A 194 -9.05 5.77 9.16
N ARG A 195 -8.48 6.04 10.34
CA ARG A 195 -7.29 6.89 10.53
C ARG A 195 -7.38 8.25 9.83
N GLY A 196 -8.52 8.93 9.94
CA GLY A 196 -8.68 10.29 9.43
C GLY A 196 -8.98 10.39 7.94
N SER A 197 -9.28 9.26 7.27
CA SER A 197 -9.59 9.22 5.84
C SER A 197 -11.08 9.46 5.53
N GLU A 198 -11.88 9.98 6.47
CA GLU A 198 -13.32 10.22 6.26
C GLU A 198 -13.59 11.20 5.10
N GLY A 199 -12.67 12.15 4.87
CA GLY A 199 -12.75 13.08 3.74
C GLY A 199 -12.54 12.43 2.36
N ALA A 200 -12.02 11.20 2.32
CA ALA A 200 -11.87 10.40 1.11
C ALA A 200 -13.10 9.54 0.80
N ILE A 201 -14.10 9.47 1.69
CA ILE A 201 -15.34 8.75 1.43
C ILE A 201 -16.08 9.45 0.29
N ARG A 202 -16.23 8.77 -0.85
CA ARG A 202 -16.96 9.26 -2.02
C ARG A 202 -18.36 8.66 -2.11
N ASN A 203 -19.18 9.28 -2.95
CA ASN A 203 -20.54 8.85 -3.20
C ASN A 203 -20.89 8.95 -4.70
N PRO A 204 -20.51 7.96 -5.53
CA PRO A 204 -19.74 6.76 -5.20
C PRO A 204 -18.21 6.92 -5.38
N ALA A 205 -17.43 6.00 -4.83
CA ALA A 205 -16.15 5.61 -5.39
C ALA A 205 -16.43 4.66 -6.59
N PRO A 206 -15.91 4.95 -7.79
CA PRO A 206 -16.38 4.29 -9.00
C PRO A 206 -15.90 2.84 -9.12
N ALA A 207 -16.67 2.01 -9.81
CA ALA A 207 -16.18 0.71 -10.30
C ALA A 207 -14.86 0.89 -11.08
N GLY A 208 -13.94 -0.05 -10.89
CA GLY A 208 -12.57 0.03 -11.41
C GLY A 208 -11.60 0.82 -10.52
N ALA A 209 -12.07 1.50 -9.46
CA ALA A 209 -11.18 2.13 -8.49
C ALA A 209 -10.22 1.10 -7.88
N ARG A 210 -8.96 1.49 -7.75
CA ARG A 210 -7.90 0.59 -7.26
C ARG A 210 -8.11 0.27 -5.78
N VAL A 211 -7.86 -0.97 -5.43
CA VAL A 211 -7.87 -1.48 -4.05
C VAL A 211 -6.52 -2.08 -3.73
N VAL A 212 -5.95 -1.73 -2.58
CA VAL A 212 -4.69 -2.29 -2.10
C VAL A 212 -4.87 -2.80 -0.68
N MET A 213 -4.47 -4.04 -0.42
CA MET A 213 -4.40 -4.54 0.96
C MET A 213 -3.25 -3.88 1.72
N LEU A 214 -3.56 -3.46 2.94
CA LEU A 214 -2.61 -2.85 3.85
C LEU A 214 -2.02 -3.91 4.77
N ASP A 215 -0.97 -4.56 4.29
CA ASP A 215 -0.22 -5.59 4.99
C ASP A 215 1.30 -5.37 4.87
N THR A 216 2.08 -6.34 5.33
CA THR A 216 3.55 -6.28 5.33
C THR A 216 4.18 -6.40 3.94
N ALA A 217 3.40 -6.57 2.87
CA ALA A 217 3.92 -6.58 1.51
C ALA A 217 4.16 -5.17 0.93
N LEU A 218 3.69 -4.13 1.62
CA LEU A 218 3.94 -2.74 1.27
C LEU A 218 5.35 -2.32 1.69
N ALA A 219 5.99 -1.48 0.88
CA ALA A 219 7.28 -0.89 1.22
C ALA A 219 7.15 0.61 1.48
N SER A 220 7.85 1.12 2.51
CA SER A 220 7.93 2.55 2.75
C SER A 220 8.91 3.21 1.78
N LEU A 221 8.53 4.39 1.26
CA LEU A 221 9.40 5.20 0.42
C LEU A 221 10.21 6.16 1.30
N PRO A 222 11.54 6.00 1.41
CA PRO A 222 12.36 6.78 2.34
C PRO A 222 12.66 8.19 1.83
N ILE A 223 11.63 9.04 1.77
CA ILE A 223 11.76 10.47 1.45
C ILE A 223 12.03 11.30 2.70
N ALA A 224 12.60 12.49 2.51
CA ALA A 224 12.71 13.52 3.55
C ALA A 224 11.43 14.36 3.63
N GLU A 225 11.18 15.01 4.77
CA GLU A 225 10.07 15.97 4.90
C GLU A 225 10.22 17.17 3.96
N ALA A 226 11.46 17.55 3.64
CA ALA A 226 11.74 18.62 2.67
C ALA A 226 11.33 18.27 1.23
N ASP A 227 11.08 16.99 0.92
CA ASP A 227 10.64 16.54 -0.39
C ASP A 227 9.12 16.61 -0.57
N LEU A 228 8.36 16.95 0.49
CA LEU A 228 6.90 17.01 0.46
C LEU A 228 6.40 18.15 -0.45
N GLY A 229 5.32 17.88 -1.18
CA GLY A 229 4.70 18.78 -2.14
C GLY A 229 5.44 18.91 -3.48
N ILE A 230 6.63 18.32 -3.61
CA ILE A 230 7.44 18.40 -4.83
C ILE A 230 7.07 17.22 -5.75
N PRO A 231 6.70 17.46 -7.03
CA PRO A 231 6.49 16.39 -7.99
C PRO A 231 7.82 15.78 -8.40
N TRP A 232 7.95 14.46 -8.22
CA TRP A 232 9.10 13.67 -8.66
C TRP A 232 8.70 12.73 -9.79
N ASN A 233 9.66 12.41 -10.65
CA ASN A 233 9.52 11.34 -11.63
C ASN A 233 9.98 10.04 -10.98
N TRP A 234 9.11 9.03 -10.97
CA TRP A 234 9.36 7.73 -10.35
C TRP A 234 9.49 6.67 -11.41
N ARG A 235 10.39 5.71 -11.19
CA ARG A 235 10.50 4.50 -12.00
C ARG A 235 10.51 3.28 -11.09
N ILE A 236 9.58 2.36 -11.31
CA ILE A 236 9.43 1.14 -10.51
C ILE A 236 9.43 -0.07 -11.42
N GLY A 237 10.33 -1.02 -11.16
CA GLY A 237 10.50 -2.20 -12.00
C GLY A 237 11.42 -3.25 -11.37
N PRO A 238 11.72 -4.35 -12.10
CA PRO A 238 12.59 -5.42 -11.61
C PRO A 238 14.00 -4.91 -11.24
N ALA A 239 14.46 -5.17 -10.02
CA ALA A 239 15.78 -4.74 -9.56
C ALA A 239 16.94 -5.37 -10.35
N SER A 240 16.69 -6.50 -11.01
CA SER A 240 17.65 -7.19 -11.90
C SER A 240 17.82 -6.53 -13.27
N ARG A 241 17.06 -5.46 -13.58
CA ARG A 241 17.09 -4.73 -14.84
C ARG A 241 17.52 -3.27 -14.63
N PRO A 242 18.21 -2.65 -15.61
CA PRO A 242 18.55 -1.24 -15.52
C PRO A 242 17.29 -0.37 -15.53
N VAL A 243 17.33 0.79 -14.87
CA VAL A 243 16.19 1.72 -14.74
C VAL A 243 15.64 2.23 -16.08
N SER A 244 16.42 2.13 -17.16
CA SER A 244 16.02 2.49 -18.52
C SER A 244 15.26 1.38 -19.27
N ASP A 245 15.18 0.17 -18.71
CA ASP A 245 14.50 -0.98 -19.31
C ASP A 245 12.98 -0.74 -19.40
N GLU A 246 12.36 -1.27 -20.45
CA GLU A 246 10.92 -1.12 -20.74
C GLU A 246 10.00 -1.72 -19.66
N THR A 247 10.54 -2.59 -18.81
CA THR A 247 9.83 -3.20 -17.68
C THR A 247 9.58 -2.23 -16.53
N TYR A 248 10.20 -1.05 -16.52
CA TYR A 248 9.95 -0.02 -15.51
C TYR A 248 8.71 0.81 -15.83
N VAL A 249 7.80 0.92 -14.87
CA VAL A 249 6.69 1.87 -14.94
C VAL A 249 7.17 3.25 -14.52
N ALA A 250 6.96 4.23 -15.40
CA ALA A 250 7.19 5.63 -15.11
C ALA A 250 5.89 6.31 -14.64
N GLN A 251 5.96 7.07 -13.55
CA GLN A 251 4.83 7.89 -13.07
C GLN A 251 5.33 9.13 -12.33
N THR A 252 4.52 10.19 -12.35
CA THR A 252 4.77 11.39 -11.54
C THR A 252 3.95 11.32 -10.26
N PHE A 253 4.59 11.60 -9.13
CA PHE A 253 3.93 11.59 -7.82
C PHE A 253 4.58 12.62 -6.89
N ALA A 254 3.72 13.38 -6.20
CA ALA A 254 4.09 14.41 -5.24
C ALA A 254 3.58 14.00 -3.86
N PRO A 255 4.45 13.47 -2.97
CA PRO A 255 4.08 13.14 -1.59
C PRO A 255 3.59 14.40 -0.86
N ALA A 256 2.37 14.39 -0.34
CA ALA A 256 1.80 15.48 0.46
C ALA A 256 2.05 15.31 1.97
N GLY A 257 2.45 14.12 2.42
CA GLY A 257 2.67 13.79 3.83
C GLY A 257 1.36 13.63 4.59
N VAL A 258 0.42 12.85 4.04
CA VAL A 258 -0.93 12.69 4.59
C VAL A 258 -0.90 12.23 6.06
N GLY A 259 0.04 11.38 6.47
CA GLY A 259 0.17 10.96 7.87
C GLY A 259 0.64 12.06 8.84
N LEU A 260 1.13 13.21 8.36
CA LEU A 260 1.38 14.39 9.20
C LEU A 260 0.14 15.26 9.40
N ARG A 261 -0.89 15.11 8.57
CA ARG A 261 -2.09 15.95 8.62
C ARG A 261 -2.91 15.60 9.87
N PRO A 262 -3.23 16.57 10.75
CA PRO A 262 -4.10 16.30 11.89
C PRO A 262 -5.48 15.82 11.44
N PHE A 263 -6.14 15.01 12.26
CA PHE A 263 -7.50 14.56 11.98
C PHE A 263 -8.50 15.72 12.16
N SER A 264 -9.61 15.69 11.40
CA SER A 264 -10.69 16.66 11.61
C SER A 264 -11.27 16.50 13.03
N VAL A 265 -11.60 17.61 13.69
CA VAL A 265 -12.22 17.56 15.04
C VAL A 265 -13.56 16.80 15.03
N ALA A 266 -13.99 16.34 16.21
CA ALA A 266 -15.23 15.61 16.40
C ALA A 266 -16.19 16.32 17.38
N HIS A 267 -17.41 15.79 17.47
CA HIS A 267 -18.42 16.18 18.46
C HIS A 267 -18.58 17.70 18.64
N VAL A 268 -18.74 18.43 17.52
CA VAL A 268 -19.05 19.86 17.59
C VAL A 268 -20.39 20.04 18.29
N GLU A 269 -20.39 20.79 19.38
CA GLU A 269 -21.59 21.01 20.19
C GLU A 269 -22.62 21.84 19.40
N GLN A 270 -23.88 21.43 19.51
CA GLN A 270 -24.99 22.09 18.83
C GLN A 270 -25.66 23.10 19.79
N PRO A 271 -25.66 24.40 19.46
CA PRO A 271 -26.14 25.45 20.36
C PRO A 271 -27.60 25.30 20.80
N TRP A 272 -28.49 24.86 19.91
CA TRP A 272 -29.91 24.62 20.20
C TRP A 272 -30.19 23.65 21.37
N ARG A 273 -29.20 22.87 21.81
CA ARG A 273 -29.34 21.96 22.96
C ARG A 273 -29.46 22.70 24.29
N ARG A 274 -29.20 24.00 24.34
CA ARG A 274 -29.30 24.85 25.54
C ARG A 274 -30.14 26.09 25.23
N PRO A 275 -30.99 26.57 26.16
CA PRO A 275 -31.67 27.85 25.98
C PRO A 275 -30.66 28.97 25.77
N ARG A 276 -30.89 29.80 24.75
CA ARG A 276 -29.95 30.85 24.34
C ARG A 276 -30.67 32.18 24.14
N THR A 277 -30.09 33.25 24.68
CA THR A 277 -30.40 34.63 24.32
C THR A 277 -29.37 35.11 23.30
N PRO A 278 -29.74 35.87 22.25
CA PRO A 278 -28.77 36.42 21.31
C PRO A 278 -27.63 37.15 22.02
N GLY A 279 -26.40 36.89 21.58
CA GLY A 279 -25.18 37.33 22.27
C GLY A 279 -23.95 36.58 21.77
N ASP A 280 -22.89 36.53 22.56
CA ASP A 280 -21.67 35.78 22.21
C ASP A 280 -21.98 34.30 21.97
N LEU A 281 -21.43 33.73 20.90
CA LEU A 281 -21.61 32.32 20.54
C LEU A 281 -20.32 31.55 20.83
N THR A 282 -20.36 30.65 21.82
CA THR A 282 -19.26 29.73 22.10
C THR A 282 -19.41 28.48 21.24
N ILE A 283 -18.42 28.23 20.39
CA ILE A 283 -18.33 27.06 19.53
C ILE A 283 -17.34 26.09 20.19
N GLN A 284 -17.77 24.87 20.48
CA GLN A 284 -16.96 23.85 21.18
C GLN A 284 -16.90 22.55 20.40
N TRP A 285 -15.80 21.82 20.51
CA TRP A 285 -15.57 20.53 19.86
C TRP A 285 -14.68 19.62 20.70
N THR A 286 -14.46 18.39 20.21
CA THR A 286 -13.51 17.44 20.80
C THR A 286 -12.33 17.24 19.85
N ARG A 287 -11.11 17.36 20.39
CA ARG A 287 -9.86 17.09 19.66
C ARG A 287 -9.78 15.61 19.27
N ARG A 288 -9.22 15.34 18.10
CA ARG A 288 -8.81 13.99 17.69
C ARG A 288 -7.29 13.98 17.55
N SER A 289 -6.69 12.82 17.77
CA SER A 289 -5.25 12.63 17.60
C SER A 289 -4.98 11.58 16.53
N ARG A 290 -3.93 11.82 15.75
CA ARG A 290 -3.39 10.86 14.78
C ARG A 290 -2.31 9.95 15.35
N ALA A 291 -1.88 10.19 16.60
CA ALA A 291 -0.91 9.33 17.26
C ALA A 291 -1.46 7.91 17.39
N LEU A 292 -0.65 6.90 17.11
CA LEU A 292 -1.05 5.49 17.20
C LEU A 292 -1.42 5.07 18.63
N ALA A 293 -0.82 5.72 19.63
CA ALA A 293 -1.13 5.50 21.03
C ALA A 293 -2.42 6.22 21.51
N ALA A 294 -3.14 6.94 20.65
CA ALA A 294 -4.33 7.71 21.04
C ALA A 294 -5.50 6.85 21.54
N ASP A 295 -5.54 5.57 21.16
CA ASP A 295 -6.57 4.63 21.60
C ASP A 295 -6.24 3.97 22.97
N ASN A 296 -5.13 4.36 23.60
CA ASN A 296 -4.72 3.83 24.90
C ASN A 296 -5.46 4.53 26.06
N TRP A 297 -6.21 3.76 26.84
CA TRP A 297 -6.96 4.22 28.01
C TRP A 297 -6.11 4.40 29.28
N GLY A 298 -4.84 3.97 29.28
CA GLY A 298 -3.95 4.09 30.43
C GLY A 298 -3.29 5.46 30.60
N GLY A 299 -3.40 6.35 29.60
CA GLY A 299 -2.86 7.70 29.66
C GLY A 299 -3.74 8.67 30.45
N LEU A 300 -3.14 9.75 30.96
CA LEU A 300 -3.89 10.84 31.61
C LEU A 300 -4.65 11.70 30.59
N GLU A 301 -4.07 11.90 29.41
CA GLU A 301 -4.59 12.73 28.33
C GLU A 301 -4.22 12.10 26.98
N VAL A 302 -5.06 12.31 25.96
CA VAL A 302 -4.81 11.81 24.61
C VAL A 302 -3.60 12.55 24.00
N PRO A 303 -2.58 11.87 23.45
CA PRO A 303 -1.41 12.53 22.88
C PRO A 303 -1.78 13.57 21.81
N LEU A 304 -1.09 14.71 21.78
CA LEU A 304 -1.37 15.78 20.82
C LEU A 304 -0.82 15.50 19.41
N ALA A 305 0.31 14.81 19.28
CA ALA A 305 1.03 14.56 18.01
C ALA A 305 1.57 15.82 17.27
N GLU A 306 1.05 17.01 17.57
CA GLU A 306 1.58 18.31 17.15
C GLU A 306 2.32 19.02 18.31
N GLU A 307 3.18 20.00 18.00
CA GLU A 307 3.99 20.74 18.97
C GLU A 307 3.14 21.63 19.89
N LEU A 308 2.04 22.16 19.35
CA LEU A 308 1.12 23.07 20.03
C LEU A 308 -0.31 22.78 19.59
N GLU A 309 -1.24 22.91 20.53
CA GLU A 309 -2.67 22.78 20.23
C GLU A 309 -3.18 24.11 19.66
N ALA A 310 -3.62 24.12 18.41
CA ALA A 310 -4.11 25.31 17.74
C ALA A 310 -5.20 24.97 16.72
N TYR A 311 -6.17 25.87 16.59
CA TYR A 311 -7.31 25.71 15.68
C TYR A 311 -7.68 27.00 14.98
N GLU A 312 -8.31 26.84 13.82
CA GLU A 312 -9.02 27.90 13.11
C GLU A 312 -10.47 27.47 12.85
N VAL A 313 -11.39 28.39 13.09
CA VAL A 313 -12.81 28.26 12.77
C VAL A 313 -13.16 29.26 11.70
N GLU A 314 -13.47 28.78 10.50
CA GLU A 314 -14.07 29.60 9.45
C GLU A 314 -15.57 29.72 9.69
N VAL A 315 -16.07 30.95 9.69
CA VAL A 315 -17.50 31.27 9.64
C VAL A 315 -17.86 31.56 8.19
N LEU A 316 -18.88 30.87 7.69
CA LEU A 316 -19.25 30.89 6.27
C LEU A 316 -20.58 31.61 6.02
N ASP A 317 -20.65 32.27 4.86
CA ASP A 317 -21.86 32.75 4.21
C ASP A 317 -21.94 32.08 2.83
N GLY A 318 -22.69 30.98 2.75
CA GLY A 318 -22.61 30.06 1.63
C GLY A 318 -21.19 29.53 1.43
N ALA A 319 -20.57 29.85 0.28
CA ALA A 319 -19.19 29.45 -0.03
C ALA A 319 -18.13 30.44 0.45
N THR A 320 -18.52 31.64 0.90
CA THR A 320 -17.59 32.71 1.27
C THR A 320 -17.23 32.64 2.74
N VAL A 321 -15.93 32.71 3.04
CA VAL A 321 -15.45 32.86 4.42
C VAL A 321 -15.66 34.31 4.87
N LYS A 322 -16.58 34.53 5.80
CA LYS A 322 -16.83 35.85 6.42
C LYS A 322 -15.79 36.19 7.46
N ARG A 323 -15.38 35.18 8.24
CA ARG A 323 -14.48 35.37 9.38
C ARG A 323 -13.67 34.11 9.65
N VAL A 324 -12.47 34.30 10.20
CA VAL A 324 -11.65 33.24 10.78
C VAL A 324 -11.41 33.57 12.25
N LEU A 325 -11.68 32.61 13.14
CA LEU A 325 -11.41 32.68 14.57
C LEU A 325 -10.27 31.73 14.91
N SER A 326 -9.18 32.22 15.50
CA SER A 326 -8.05 31.39 15.95
C SER A 326 -8.11 31.16 17.45
N THR A 327 -7.80 29.94 17.89
CA THR A 327 -7.80 29.56 19.32
C THR A 327 -6.75 28.50 19.61
N ALA A 328 -6.23 28.47 20.84
CA ALA A 328 -5.31 27.44 21.33
C ALA A 328 -6.01 26.39 22.21
N THR A 329 -7.34 26.34 22.17
CA THR A 329 -8.17 25.42 22.95
C THR A 329 -9.29 24.87 22.08
N THR A 330 -10.01 23.85 22.54
CA THR A 330 -11.16 23.24 21.83
C THR A 330 -12.44 24.09 21.82
N SER A 331 -12.29 25.40 21.96
CA SER A 331 -13.38 26.36 22.00
C SER A 331 -12.98 27.69 21.35
N ALA A 332 -13.91 28.28 20.59
CA ALA A 332 -13.79 29.63 20.03
C ALA A 332 -15.05 30.44 20.37
N VAL A 333 -14.89 31.73 20.63
CA VAL A 333 -16.01 32.64 20.88
C VAL A 333 -16.19 33.55 19.67
N TYR A 334 -17.37 33.45 19.04
CA TYR A 334 -17.81 34.37 18.02
C TYR A 334 -18.64 35.46 18.69
N THR A 335 -18.02 36.62 18.95
CA THR A 335 -18.62 37.64 19.81
C THR A 335 -19.81 38.31 19.14
N SER A 336 -20.74 38.84 19.95
CA SER A 336 -21.89 39.62 19.49
C SER A 336 -21.50 40.80 18.59
N ALA A 337 -20.38 41.47 18.88
CA ALA A 337 -19.83 42.53 18.04
C ALA A 337 -19.36 42.00 16.66
N GLN A 338 -18.70 40.85 16.63
CA GLN A 338 -18.27 40.21 15.38
C GLN A 338 -19.48 39.75 14.55
N GLN A 339 -20.47 39.14 15.20
CA GLN A 339 -21.73 38.78 14.55
C GLN A 339 -22.44 39.99 13.96
N THR A 340 -22.52 41.10 14.71
CA THR A 340 -23.14 42.34 14.23
C THR A 340 -22.37 42.93 13.04
N ALA A 341 -21.04 42.84 13.02
CA ALA A 341 -20.24 43.27 11.89
C ALA A 341 -20.46 42.42 10.63
N ASP A 342 -20.67 41.11 10.80
CA ASP A 342 -20.77 40.17 9.68
C ASP A 342 -22.21 40.04 9.14
N TRP A 343 -23.21 40.18 10.01
CA TRP A 343 -24.63 39.90 9.75
C TRP A 343 -25.59 41.07 10.06
N GLY A 344 -25.11 42.16 10.66
CA GLY A 344 -25.92 43.32 11.05
C GLY A 344 -26.61 43.22 12.41
N ALA A 345 -26.68 42.02 13.00
CA ALA A 345 -27.16 41.76 14.35
C ALA A 345 -26.57 40.44 14.91
N PRO A 346 -26.63 40.20 16.23
CA PRO A 346 -26.33 38.87 16.78
C PRO A 346 -27.32 37.83 16.27
N LEU A 347 -26.81 36.64 15.96
CA LEU A 347 -27.60 35.51 15.51
C LEU A 347 -28.48 34.99 16.67
N GLY A 348 -29.72 34.65 16.36
CA GLY A 348 -30.74 34.27 17.33
C GLY A 348 -31.37 32.90 17.07
N PRO A 349 -32.38 32.52 17.88
CA PRO A 349 -33.07 31.25 17.74
C PRO A 349 -33.67 31.05 16.35
N GLY A 350 -33.33 29.94 15.70
CA GLY A 350 -33.78 29.59 14.35
C GLY A 350 -32.82 29.98 13.22
N ASP A 351 -31.79 30.78 13.51
CA ASP A 351 -30.71 31.04 12.55
C ASP A 351 -29.80 29.81 12.39
N THR A 352 -29.11 29.74 11.26
CA THR A 352 -28.11 28.70 10.99
C THR A 352 -26.75 29.33 10.71
N LEU A 353 -25.69 28.69 11.19
CA LEU A 353 -24.32 29.12 10.98
C LEU A 353 -23.47 27.97 10.43
N ASP A 354 -23.04 28.08 9.18
CA ASP A 354 -22.11 27.14 8.58
C ASP A 354 -20.69 27.47 9.03
N ILE A 355 -19.99 26.46 9.55
CA ILE A 355 -18.61 26.60 10.00
C ILE A 355 -17.72 25.46 9.48
N ARG A 356 -16.42 25.76 9.37
CA ARG A 356 -15.37 24.75 9.20
C ARG A 356 -14.35 24.90 10.31
N ILE A 357 -14.06 23.80 10.99
CA ILE A 357 -13.06 23.78 12.07
C ILE A 357 -11.85 22.97 11.59
N PHE A 358 -10.67 23.55 11.77
CA PHE A 358 -9.38 22.97 11.43
C PHE A 358 -8.51 22.92 12.68
N GLN A 359 -7.95 21.76 13.00
CA GLN A 359 -6.73 21.69 13.80
C GLN A 359 -5.53 22.05 12.93
N LEU A 360 -4.56 22.75 13.51
CA LEU A 360 -3.35 23.22 12.84
C LEU A 360 -2.14 22.34 13.19
N SER A 361 -1.27 22.17 12.22
CA SER A 361 0.07 21.62 12.35
C SER A 361 1.07 22.68 11.92
N ALA A 362 2.18 22.81 12.65
CA ALA A 362 3.28 23.68 12.25
C ALA A 362 3.96 23.21 10.95
N LEU A 363 3.95 21.90 10.69
CA LEU A 363 4.60 21.28 9.53
C LEU A 363 3.74 21.35 8.27
N VAL A 364 2.45 20.97 8.36
CA VAL A 364 1.58 20.80 7.18
C VAL A 364 0.36 21.74 7.16
N GLY A 365 0.28 22.67 8.12
CA GLY A 365 -0.80 23.65 8.18
C GLY A 365 -2.14 23.04 8.59
N ARG A 366 -3.21 23.36 7.85
CA ARG A 366 -4.58 22.95 8.19
C ARG A 366 -4.84 21.46 7.95
N SER A 367 -5.54 20.86 8.91
CA SER A 367 -6.17 19.53 8.79
C SER A 367 -7.28 19.47 7.73
N ALA A 368 -7.89 18.31 7.56
CA ALA A 368 -9.18 18.23 6.86
C ALA A 368 -10.27 18.96 7.67
N PRO A 369 -11.16 19.74 7.03
CA PRO A 369 -12.17 20.50 7.73
C PRO A 369 -13.20 19.58 8.39
N LYS A 370 -13.56 19.89 9.64
CA LYS A 370 -14.88 19.50 10.15
C LYS A 370 -15.89 20.55 9.71
N THR A 371 -16.69 20.24 8.69
CA THR A 371 -17.79 21.09 8.23
C THR A 371 -19.06 20.75 9.01
N VAL A 372 -19.73 21.76 9.57
CA VAL A 372 -20.99 21.59 10.30
C VAL A 372 -21.85 22.85 10.20
N THR A 373 -23.15 22.66 10.11
CA THR A 373 -24.14 23.72 10.30
C THR A 373 -24.57 23.71 11.76
N LEU A 374 -24.35 24.83 12.46
CA LEU A 374 -24.90 25.05 13.80
C LEU A 374 -26.32 25.57 13.66
N ILE A 375 -27.25 25.01 14.44
CA ILE A 375 -28.61 25.53 14.57
C ILE A 375 -28.67 26.28 15.91
N LEU A 376 -29.10 27.55 15.86
CA LEU A 376 -29.03 28.50 16.97
C LEU A 376 -30.33 28.61 17.77
#